data_AF-A0A558GRJ8-F1
#
_entry.id   AF-A0A558GRJ8-F1
#
_cell.length_a   1.000
_cell.length_b   1.000
_cell.length_c   1.000
_cell.angle_alpha   90.00
_cell.angle_beta   90.00
_cell.angle_gamma   90.00
#
_symmetry.space_group_name_H-M   'P 1'
#
loop_
_entity.id
_entity.type
_entity.pdbx_description
1 polymer ?
#
loop_
_entity_poly.entity_id
_entity_poly.type
_entity_poly.pdbx_seq_one_letter_code
_entity_poly.pdbx_strand_id
1 'polypeptide(L)'
;MDPIKNQISAIDPLANEPNEVNSEEALARMLTGPRVFSDNNPPAGVVSLEDRRRRKARIAGGLLLGAAAVTAGVLVAANFGPLTAAPAPAVTVNSTEATPTPTATVTQAPSPTATPSATPEAAVPVTTPPVVPTVPVVAPTTAPTQAPAADPQKFTFPDGHLSFTLPVGWSVKTEQGPYATEADKAGSIIAKVLDGAGTEVAVIFNGNYGDGTAGLVDRTILDRAVVPGVRDNSGELVEFGFSSNQLQYIPYEGPPYEGMPSPRSGPAEGPPTYIMDVRRSSELKAGVSSSGTNQVRVPNGIMSAYVQFDSTKNPAFATPAAAKDWMGSTQYAQLKSMLLSLNYK
;
A
#
# COMPACT_ATOMS: atom_id res chain seq x y z
N MET A 1 -51.35 54.49 -26.87
CA MET A 1 -50.81 53.75 -25.70
C MET A 1 -49.70 52.86 -26.20
N ASP A 2 -48.49 53.04 -25.66
CA ASP A 2 -47.25 52.54 -26.24
C ASP A 2 -47.02 51.04 -25.92
N PRO A 3 -46.87 50.15 -26.92
CA PRO A 3 -46.71 48.71 -26.70
C PRO A 3 -45.40 48.33 -25.98
N ILE A 4 -44.45 49.27 -25.87
CA ILE A 4 -43.15 49.07 -25.20
C ILE A 4 -43.30 49.12 -23.67
N LYS A 5 -44.28 49.84 -23.12
CA LYS A 5 -44.48 49.91 -21.66
C LYS A 5 -44.98 48.59 -21.06
N ASN A 6 -45.68 47.75 -21.83
CA ASN A 6 -46.20 46.46 -21.35
C ASN A 6 -45.15 45.33 -21.34
N GLN A 7 -43.99 45.50 -21.97
CA GLN A 7 -42.94 44.47 -21.97
C GLN A 7 -41.96 44.62 -20.80
N ILE A 8 -41.88 45.79 -20.15
CA ILE A 8 -40.94 46.03 -19.06
C ILE A 8 -41.52 45.59 -17.69
N SER A 9 -42.85 45.48 -17.56
CA SER A 9 -43.50 44.97 -16.33
C SER A 9 -43.45 43.45 -16.17
N ALA A 10 -42.97 42.70 -17.18
CA ALA A 10 -42.91 41.23 -17.16
C ALA A 10 -41.56 40.67 -16.69
N ILE A 11 -40.61 41.52 -16.31
CA ILE A 11 -39.23 41.13 -15.94
C ILE A 11 -38.85 41.71 -14.57
N ASP A 12 -39.82 41.85 -13.66
CA ASP A 12 -39.54 42.13 -12.25
C ASP A 12 -39.51 40.80 -11.46
N PRO A 13 -38.32 40.29 -11.08
CA PRO A 13 -38.20 39.06 -10.31
C PRO A 13 -38.64 39.20 -8.84
N LEU A 14 -39.10 40.38 -8.40
CA LEU A 14 -39.51 40.65 -7.02
C LEU A 14 -41.03 40.69 -6.82
N ALA A 15 -41.84 40.52 -7.88
CA ALA A 15 -43.30 40.57 -7.80
C ALA A 15 -43.97 39.21 -7.49
N ASN A 16 -43.21 38.13 -7.37
CA ASN A 16 -43.74 36.82 -6.95
C ASN A 16 -43.55 36.65 -5.44
N GLU A 17 -44.58 37.04 -4.68
CA GLU A 17 -44.81 36.56 -3.31
C GLU A 17 -44.76 35.02 -3.31
N PRO A 18 -43.88 34.38 -2.52
CA PRO A 18 -43.88 32.94 -2.40
C PRO A 18 -45.13 32.51 -1.63
N ASN A 19 -45.97 31.68 -2.26
CA ASN A 19 -47.01 30.93 -1.55
C ASN A 19 -46.37 30.28 -0.32
N GLU A 20 -46.90 30.62 0.84
CA GLU A 20 -46.50 30.10 2.14
C GLU A 20 -46.47 28.57 2.07
N VAL A 21 -45.25 28.01 2.09
CA VAL A 21 -45.07 26.56 2.08
C VAL A 21 -45.55 26.07 3.44
N ASN A 22 -46.73 25.44 3.45
CA ASN A 22 -47.31 24.83 4.64
C ASN A 22 -46.36 23.73 5.14
N SER A 23 -45.52 24.10 6.10
CA SER A 23 -44.43 23.28 6.63
C SER A 23 -44.96 22.05 7.37
N GLU A 24 -46.18 22.11 7.91
CA GLU A 24 -46.87 20.95 8.49
C GLU A 24 -47.31 19.95 7.43
N GLU A 25 -47.79 20.41 6.28
CA GLU A 25 -48.19 19.52 5.19
C GLU A 25 -46.96 18.88 4.50
N ALA A 26 -45.85 19.62 4.41
CA ALA A 26 -44.57 19.10 3.94
C ALA A 26 -43.98 18.06 4.91
N LEU A 27 -44.06 18.31 6.22
CA LEU A 27 -43.62 17.37 7.25
C LEU A 27 -44.52 16.12 7.28
N ALA A 28 -45.84 16.30 7.17
CA ALA A 28 -46.81 15.21 7.09
C ALA A 28 -46.55 14.33 5.86
N ARG A 29 -46.27 14.90 4.68
CA ARG A 29 -45.85 14.14 3.49
C ARG A 29 -44.52 13.40 3.70
N MET A 30 -43.57 13.97 4.42
CA MET A 30 -42.28 13.31 4.70
C MET A 30 -42.42 12.14 5.68
N LEU A 31 -43.38 12.22 6.59
CA LEU A 31 -43.62 11.20 7.63
C LEU A 31 -44.63 10.13 7.21
N THR A 32 -45.58 10.45 6.32
CA THR A 32 -46.66 9.53 5.90
C THR A 32 -46.57 9.08 4.45
N GLY A 33 -45.78 9.76 3.61
CA GLY A 33 -45.55 9.33 2.23
C GLY A 33 -44.72 8.03 2.17
N PRO A 34 -44.96 7.14 1.19
CA PRO A 34 -44.10 6.00 0.97
C PRO A 34 -42.67 6.52 0.71
N ARG A 35 -41.71 6.14 1.56
CA ARG A 35 -40.30 6.51 1.38
C ARG A 35 -39.76 5.81 0.14
N VAL A 36 -39.93 6.44 -1.02
CA VAL A 36 -39.31 6.05 -2.27
C VAL A 36 -37.85 6.49 -2.19
N PHE A 37 -36.97 5.57 -1.81
CA PHE A 37 -35.55 5.72 -2.06
C PHE A 37 -35.34 5.68 -3.58
N SER A 38 -34.60 6.66 -4.10
CA SER A 38 -34.28 6.78 -5.52
C SER A 38 -33.37 5.63 -5.96
N ASP A 39 -33.98 4.50 -6.29
CA ASP A 39 -33.33 3.36 -6.93
C ASP A 39 -34.29 2.87 -8.02
N ASN A 40 -34.28 3.57 -9.16
CA ASN A 40 -35.32 3.50 -10.18
C ASN A 40 -35.29 2.23 -11.06
N ASN A 41 -34.51 1.19 -10.72
CA ASN A 41 -34.63 -0.09 -11.41
C ASN A 41 -34.06 -1.30 -10.63
N PRO A 42 -34.79 -1.89 -9.68
CA PRO A 42 -34.39 -3.17 -9.11
C PRO A 42 -34.64 -4.30 -10.13
N PRO A 43 -33.65 -5.17 -10.42
CA PRO A 43 -33.88 -6.33 -11.27
C PRO A 43 -34.92 -7.29 -10.65
N ALA A 44 -35.67 -7.97 -11.52
CA ALA A 44 -36.78 -8.84 -11.14
C ALA A 44 -36.36 -9.89 -10.09
N GLY A 45 -37.08 -9.92 -8.96
CA GLY A 45 -36.91 -10.93 -7.91
C GLY A 45 -36.65 -10.41 -6.49
N VAL A 46 -36.56 -9.09 -6.26
CA VAL A 46 -36.38 -8.53 -4.90
C VAL A 46 -37.69 -7.95 -4.38
N VAL A 47 -38.44 -8.75 -3.64
CA VAL A 47 -39.79 -8.39 -3.15
C VAL A 47 -39.87 -8.06 -1.66
N SER A 48 -38.79 -8.11 -0.89
CA SER A 48 -38.84 -7.77 0.56
C SER A 48 -37.66 -6.93 1.09
N LEU A 49 -37.92 -6.21 2.18
CA LEU A 49 -36.93 -5.43 2.94
C LEU A 49 -35.93 -6.34 3.68
N GLU A 50 -36.35 -7.51 4.16
CA GLU A 50 -35.46 -8.54 4.72
C GLU A 50 -34.42 -9.03 3.70
N ASP A 51 -34.81 -9.25 2.44
CA ASP A 51 -33.88 -9.69 1.39
C ASP A 51 -32.83 -8.61 1.07
N ARG A 52 -33.25 -7.34 1.10
CA ARG A 52 -32.33 -6.20 0.95
C ARG A 52 -31.39 -6.05 2.15
N ARG A 53 -31.86 -6.28 3.38
CA ARG A 53 -31.00 -6.28 4.59
C ARG A 53 -30.01 -7.45 4.59
N ARG A 54 -30.44 -8.66 4.21
CA ARG A 54 -29.55 -9.82 4.04
C ARG A 54 -28.51 -9.60 2.94
N ARG A 55 -28.86 -8.88 1.86
CA ARG A 55 -27.90 -8.50 0.81
C ARG A 55 -26.90 -7.45 1.31
N LYS A 56 -27.32 -6.43 2.06
CA LYS A 56 -26.39 -5.47 2.69
C LYS A 56 -25.45 -6.15 3.70
N ALA A 57 -25.94 -7.12 4.47
CA ALA A 57 -25.10 -7.93 5.35
C ALA A 57 -24.11 -8.83 4.58
N ARG A 58 -24.47 -9.32 3.38
CA ARG A 58 -23.55 -10.08 2.50
C ARG A 58 -22.53 -9.18 1.78
N ILE A 59 -22.92 -7.98 1.38
CA ILE A 59 -22.02 -7.00 0.76
C ILE A 59 -21.03 -6.43 1.81
N ALA A 60 -21.49 -6.18 3.03
CA ALA A 60 -20.62 -5.76 4.14
C ALA A 60 -19.77 -6.93 4.68
N GLY A 61 -20.31 -8.15 4.73
CA GLY A 61 -19.59 -9.35 5.19
C GLY A 61 -18.57 -9.91 4.20
N GLY A 62 -18.70 -9.61 2.90
CA GLY A 62 -17.70 -9.95 1.87
C GLY A 62 -16.51 -8.99 1.80
N LEU A 63 -16.60 -7.81 2.43
CA LEU A 63 -15.56 -6.78 2.38
C LEU A 63 -14.54 -6.89 3.54
N LEU A 64 -14.78 -7.77 4.52
CA LEU A 64 -13.89 -8.01 5.66
C LEU A 64 -13.05 -9.30 5.55
N LEU A 65 -13.21 -10.06 4.46
CA LEU A 65 -12.40 -11.25 4.14
C LEU A 65 -11.75 -11.18 2.74
N GLY A 66 -11.70 -9.98 2.15
CA GLY A 66 -11.16 -9.72 0.81
C GLY A 66 -9.91 -8.84 0.79
N ALA A 67 -9.08 -8.86 1.83
CA ALA A 67 -7.77 -8.21 1.85
C ALA A 67 -6.60 -9.16 1.48
N ALA A 68 -6.90 -10.38 1.04
CA ALA A 68 -5.92 -11.28 0.45
C ALA A 68 -6.58 -12.13 -0.65
N ALA A 69 -5.99 -12.11 -1.85
CA ALA A 69 -6.27 -12.96 -3.00
C ALA A 69 -7.51 -12.64 -3.87
N VAL A 70 -7.39 -11.64 -4.76
CA VAL A 70 -7.94 -11.74 -6.13
C VAL A 70 -7.01 -11.06 -7.15
N THR A 71 -5.96 -11.78 -7.56
CA THR A 71 -5.31 -11.62 -8.88
C THR A 71 -4.65 -12.94 -9.29
N ALA A 72 -5.46 -13.98 -9.47
CA ALA A 72 -5.13 -15.14 -10.31
C ALA A 72 -6.42 -15.87 -10.66
N GLY A 73 -6.88 -15.73 -11.90
CA GLY A 73 -8.15 -16.30 -12.34
C GLY A 73 -8.32 -16.35 -13.86
N VAL A 74 -7.27 -16.71 -14.59
CA VAL A 74 -7.44 -17.36 -15.89
C VAL A 74 -6.98 -18.80 -15.69
N LEU A 75 -7.93 -19.74 -15.66
CA LEU A 75 -7.62 -21.17 -15.66
C LEU A 75 -8.33 -21.82 -16.85
N VAL A 76 -7.49 -22.28 -17.78
CA VAL A 76 -7.82 -23.15 -18.89
C VAL A 76 -8.30 -24.50 -18.34
N ALA A 77 -9.32 -25.05 -19.00
CA ALA A 77 -9.94 -26.33 -18.70
C ALA A 77 -8.97 -27.53 -18.77
N ALA A 78 -9.12 -28.49 -17.86
CA ALA A 78 -9.33 -29.92 -18.16
C ALA A 78 -9.32 -30.79 -16.88
N ASN A 79 -10.19 -31.82 -16.90
CA ASN A 79 -10.22 -33.03 -16.09
C ASN A 79 -10.58 -32.94 -14.59
N PHE A 80 -11.86 -33.20 -14.28
CA PHE A 80 -12.22 -34.24 -13.31
C PHE A 80 -13.52 -34.93 -13.74
N GLY A 81 -13.50 -36.27 -13.73
CA GLY A 81 -14.68 -37.12 -13.89
C GLY A 81 -15.61 -37.06 -12.67
N PRO A 82 -16.77 -37.74 -12.72
CA PRO A 82 -17.83 -37.56 -11.74
C PRO A 82 -17.53 -38.27 -10.40
N LEU A 83 -17.64 -37.54 -9.29
CA LEU A 83 -17.68 -38.11 -7.93
C LEU A 83 -19.13 -38.21 -7.44
N THR A 84 -19.65 -39.43 -7.42
CA THR A 84 -20.82 -39.82 -6.63
C THR A 84 -20.36 -40.40 -5.29
N ALA A 85 -20.69 -39.75 -4.17
CA ALA A 85 -21.10 -40.39 -2.90
C ALA A 85 -21.39 -39.33 -1.81
N ALA A 86 -22.52 -39.50 -1.11
CA ALA A 86 -22.99 -38.68 0.01
C ALA A 86 -22.25 -38.99 1.33
N PRO A 87 -22.26 -38.08 2.34
CA PRO A 87 -21.59 -38.31 3.62
C PRO A 87 -22.47 -39.07 4.63
N ALA A 88 -21.83 -39.90 5.47
CA ALA A 88 -22.42 -40.55 6.65
C ALA A 88 -22.06 -39.79 7.95
N PRO A 89 -22.82 -39.94 9.06
CA PRO A 89 -22.79 -38.99 10.18
C PRO A 89 -21.81 -39.33 11.32
N ALA A 90 -21.69 -38.33 12.19
CA ALA A 90 -20.80 -38.10 13.34
C ALA A 90 -20.50 -39.25 14.32
N VAL A 91 -19.29 -39.20 14.89
CA VAL A 91 -18.92 -39.84 16.16
C VAL A 91 -18.37 -38.80 17.13
N THR A 92 -19.01 -38.72 18.28
CA THR A 92 -18.64 -37.94 19.48
C THR A 92 -17.45 -38.59 20.19
N VAL A 93 -16.50 -37.79 20.68
CA VAL A 93 -15.53 -38.26 21.70
C VAL A 93 -15.35 -37.20 22.78
N ASN A 94 -15.44 -37.69 24.02
CA ASN A 94 -15.50 -36.97 25.28
C ASN A 94 -14.20 -36.25 25.67
N SER A 95 -14.39 -35.14 26.38
CA SER A 95 -13.40 -34.41 27.15
C SER A 95 -12.88 -35.21 28.35
N THR A 96 -11.57 -35.15 28.60
CA THR A 96 -11.00 -35.39 29.93
C THR A 96 -10.05 -34.25 30.28
N GLU A 97 -10.40 -33.58 31.37
CA GLU A 97 -9.72 -32.50 32.07
C GLU A 97 -8.42 -32.99 32.72
N ALA A 98 -7.35 -32.18 32.67
CA ALA A 98 -6.13 -32.40 33.44
C ALA A 98 -5.65 -31.10 34.10
N THR A 99 -5.64 -31.16 35.43
CA THR A 99 -5.19 -30.17 36.42
C THR A 99 -3.70 -29.78 36.27
N PRO A 100 -3.32 -28.50 36.50
CA PRO A 100 -1.91 -28.11 36.55
C PRO A 100 -1.29 -28.30 37.95
N THR A 101 -0.07 -28.86 37.99
CA THR A 101 0.83 -28.89 39.16
C THR A 101 2.02 -27.96 38.90
N PRO A 102 2.43 -27.09 39.85
CA PRO A 102 3.60 -26.23 39.70
C PRO A 102 4.87 -26.84 40.30
N THR A 103 6.04 -26.43 39.79
CA THR A 103 7.34 -26.18 40.48
C THR A 103 8.54 -26.63 39.65
N ALA A 104 9.42 -25.70 39.28
CA ALA A 104 10.80 -25.63 39.78
C ALA A 104 11.63 -24.59 38.99
N THR A 105 12.09 -23.59 39.72
CA THR A 105 13.06 -22.57 39.32
C THR A 105 14.46 -23.19 39.27
N VAL A 106 15.20 -22.99 38.17
CA VAL A 106 16.65 -23.19 38.15
C VAL A 106 17.33 -21.93 37.62
N THR A 107 17.94 -21.20 38.54
CA THR A 107 18.90 -20.12 38.31
C THR A 107 20.24 -20.71 37.91
N GLN A 108 20.84 -20.28 36.80
CA GLN A 108 22.28 -20.44 36.55
C GLN A 108 22.93 -19.07 36.32
N ALA A 109 23.98 -18.83 37.08
CA ALA A 109 24.80 -17.63 37.13
C ALA A 109 25.90 -17.63 36.03
N PRO A 110 26.43 -16.45 35.64
CA PRO A 110 27.40 -16.32 34.56
C PRO A 110 28.82 -16.74 34.97
N SER A 111 29.55 -17.34 34.02
CA SER A 111 30.99 -17.62 34.12
C SER A 111 31.80 -16.55 33.37
N PRO A 112 32.81 -15.91 34.00
CA PRO A 112 33.68 -14.93 33.35
C PRO A 112 35.06 -15.51 32.94
N THR A 113 35.84 -14.68 32.21
CA THR A 113 37.33 -14.71 32.05
C THR A 113 37.79 -15.40 30.73
N ALA A 114 38.74 -14.90 29.92
CA ALA A 114 39.89 -14.01 30.17
C ALA A 114 40.33 -13.21 28.93
N THR A 115 40.88 -12.02 29.17
CA THR A 115 41.86 -11.33 28.31
C THR A 115 43.26 -11.64 28.82
N PRO A 116 44.26 -11.79 27.94
CA PRO A 116 45.55 -11.15 28.21
C PRO A 116 46.12 -10.36 27.03
N SER A 117 46.80 -9.29 27.42
CA SER A 117 47.69 -8.41 26.66
C SER A 117 49.10 -8.98 26.61
N ALA A 118 49.85 -8.76 25.52
CA ALA A 118 51.28 -8.39 25.56
C ALA A 118 51.83 -8.05 24.15
N THR A 119 52.35 -6.83 24.04
CA THR A 119 53.33 -6.34 23.06
C THR A 119 54.71 -6.98 23.31
N PRO A 120 55.55 -7.13 22.26
CA PRO A 120 56.92 -6.66 22.39
C PRO A 120 57.38 -5.75 21.24
N GLU A 121 58.27 -4.86 21.64
CA GLU A 121 58.92 -3.78 20.92
C GLU A 121 60.29 -4.20 20.37
N ALA A 122 60.65 -3.60 19.22
CA ALA A 122 61.97 -3.31 18.63
C ALA A 122 62.99 -4.42 18.30
N ALA A 123 63.43 -4.43 17.03
CA ALA A 123 64.84 -4.19 16.67
C ALA A 123 64.98 -3.83 15.18
N VAL A 124 65.62 -2.69 14.90
CA VAL A 124 66.11 -2.28 13.57
C VAL A 124 67.52 -2.85 13.37
N PRO A 125 67.89 -3.24 12.15
CA PRO A 125 69.19 -2.77 11.67
C PRO A 125 69.15 -2.17 10.25
N VAL A 126 70.13 -1.31 10.03
CA VAL A 126 70.28 -0.33 8.96
C VAL A 126 71.18 -0.89 7.85
N THR A 127 70.78 -0.63 6.60
CA THR A 127 71.53 -0.51 5.32
C THR A 127 72.42 -1.63 4.78
N THR A 128 72.08 -2.08 3.58
CA THR A 128 72.99 -2.16 2.40
C THR A 128 72.16 -2.10 1.10
N PRO A 129 72.60 -1.41 0.04
CA PRO A 129 71.81 -1.20 -1.19
C PRO A 129 71.76 -2.44 -2.11
N PRO A 130 70.67 -2.64 -2.88
CA PRO A 130 70.41 -3.85 -3.63
C PRO A 130 71.17 -3.94 -4.96
N VAL A 131 71.78 -5.10 -5.21
CA VAL A 131 72.27 -5.53 -6.52
C VAL A 131 71.07 -5.85 -7.42
N VAL A 132 71.05 -5.25 -8.61
CA VAL A 132 70.02 -5.38 -9.65
C VAL A 132 70.10 -6.77 -10.29
N PRO A 133 69.04 -7.61 -10.26
CA PRO A 133 68.86 -8.69 -11.21
C PRO A 133 68.03 -8.19 -12.40
N THR A 134 68.63 -8.21 -13.60
CA THR A 134 67.94 -8.00 -14.87
C THR A 134 66.88 -9.08 -15.09
N VAL A 135 65.61 -8.69 -15.00
CA VAL A 135 64.44 -9.50 -15.37
C VAL A 135 64.07 -9.18 -16.82
N PRO A 136 63.78 -10.16 -17.69
CA PRO A 136 63.36 -9.89 -19.07
C PRO A 136 62.03 -9.12 -19.10
N VAL A 137 61.98 -8.11 -19.96
CA VAL A 137 60.79 -7.28 -20.23
C VAL A 137 59.68 -8.15 -20.79
N VAL A 138 58.64 -8.37 -19.99
CA VAL A 138 57.36 -8.94 -20.45
C VAL A 138 56.55 -7.81 -21.06
N ALA A 139 56.09 -8.01 -22.30
CA ALA A 139 55.24 -7.08 -23.02
C ALA A 139 53.97 -6.74 -22.21
N PRO A 140 53.41 -5.52 -22.33
CA PRO A 140 52.18 -5.16 -21.64
C PRO A 140 51.02 -6.01 -22.18
N THR A 141 50.57 -6.96 -21.35
CA THR A 141 49.28 -7.63 -21.52
C THR A 141 48.20 -6.55 -21.47
N THR A 142 47.51 -6.35 -22.59
CA THR A 142 46.32 -5.51 -22.67
C THR A 142 45.30 -5.97 -21.63
N ALA A 143 44.98 -5.09 -20.69
CA ALA A 143 43.86 -5.29 -19.76
C ALA A 143 42.59 -5.57 -20.57
N PRO A 144 41.71 -6.48 -20.12
CA PRO A 144 40.43 -6.68 -20.78
C PRO A 144 39.64 -5.37 -20.71
N THR A 145 39.26 -4.86 -21.88
CA THR A 145 38.33 -3.74 -22.04
C THR A 145 37.09 -4.02 -21.19
N GLN A 146 36.92 -3.27 -20.11
CA GLN A 146 35.70 -3.25 -19.31
C GLN A 146 34.53 -2.91 -20.25
N ALA A 147 33.56 -3.82 -20.38
CA ALA A 147 32.33 -3.56 -21.11
C ALA A 147 31.68 -2.27 -20.57
N PRO A 148 31.06 -1.42 -21.42
CA PRO A 148 30.42 -0.20 -20.96
C PRO A 148 29.46 -0.52 -19.82
N ALA A 149 29.60 0.16 -18.68
CA ALA A 149 28.57 0.13 -17.66
C ALA A 149 27.28 0.61 -18.33
N ALA A 150 26.27 -0.26 -18.41
CA ALA A 150 24.99 0.14 -18.97
C ALA A 150 24.43 1.28 -18.11
N ASP A 151 24.11 2.40 -18.74
CA ASP A 151 23.61 3.58 -18.04
C ASP A 151 22.20 3.33 -17.48
N PRO A 152 21.83 3.95 -16.35
CA PRO A 152 20.49 3.85 -15.82
C PRO A 152 19.47 4.43 -16.80
N GLN A 153 18.44 3.66 -17.13
CA GLN A 153 17.44 4.01 -18.15
C GLN A 153 16.31 4.84 -17.55
N LYS A 154 15.95 5.96 -18.19
CA LYS A 154 14.76 6.72 -17.80
C LYS A 154 13.49 6.12 -18.42
N PHE A 155 12.49 5.84 -17.59
CA PHE A 155 11.12 5.55 -18.03
C PHE A 155 10.27 6.81 -17.90
N THR A 156 9.42 7.08 -18.90
CA THR A 156 8.45 8.18 -18.89
C THR A 156 7.09 7.61 -19.26
N PHE A 157 6.06 7.93 -18.49
CA PHE A 157 4.70 7.50 -18.77
C PHE A 157 4.22 8.04 -20.13
N PRO A 158 3.23 7.39 -20.78
CA PRO A 158 2.76 7.79 -22.10
C PRO A 158 2.24 9.24 -22.18
N ASP A 159 1.79 9.79 -21.06
CA ASP A 159 1.32 11.17 -20.93
C ASP A 159 2.45 12.20 -20.82
N GLY A 160 3.70 11.76 -20.65
CA GLY A 160 4.89 12.62 -20.57
C GLY A 160 5.12 13.31 -19.22
N HIS A 161 4.16 13.21 -18.27
CA HIS A 161 4.20 13.98 -17.03
C HIS A 161 5.04 13.29 -15.96
N LEU A 162 4.80 12.00 -15.74
CA LEU A 162 5.52 11.23 -14.73
C LEU A 162 6.69 10.47 -15.35
N SER A 163 7.83 10.50 -14.67
CA SER A 163 9.01 9.74 -15.06
C SER A 163 9.85 9.31 -13.87
N PHE A 164 10.65 8.26 -14.04
CA PHE A 164 11.62 7.78 -13.05
C PHE A 164 12.78 7.06 -13.74
N THR A 165 13.87 6.86 -13.00
CA THR A 165 15.09 6.19 -13.46
C THR A 165 15.10 4.74 -12.97
N LEU A 166 15.29 3.81 -13.90
CA LEU A 166 15.41 2.39 -13.64
C LEU A 166 16.85 2.02 -13.27
N PRO A 167 17.03 1.13 -12.28
CA PRO A 167 18.28 0.43 -12.09
C PRO A 167 18.68 -0.35 -13.36
N VAL A 168 19.98 -0.53 -13.54
CA VAL A 168 20.53 -1.26 -14.68
C VAL A 168 20.01 -2.70 -14.71
N GLY A 169 19.56 -3.14 -15.89
CA GLY A 169 19.01 -4.50 -16.10
C GLY A 169 17.55 -4.68 -15.67
N TRP A 170 16.91 -3.65 -15.12
CA TRP A 170 15.49 -3.69 -14.79
C TRP A 170 14.63 -3.28 -15.99
N SER A 171 13.35 -3.64 -15.97
CA SER A 171 12.41 -3.35 -17.06
C SER A 171 11.05 -2.90 -16.54
N VAL A 172 10.21 -2.37 -17.43
CA VAL A 172 8.85 -1.93 -17.12
C VAL A 172 7.85 -2.61 -18.04
N LYS A 173 6.76 -3.09 -17.48
CA LYS A 173 5.55 -3.48 -18.21
C LYS A 173 4.43 -2.51 -17.85
N THR A 174 3.84 -1.90 -18.87
CA THR A 174 2.69 -1.01 -18.68
C THR A 174 1.39 -1.77 -18.87
N GLU A 175 0.39 -1.47 -18.05
CA GLU A 175 -0.98 -1.96 -18.20
C GLU A 175 -1.98 -0.84 -17.96
N GLN A 176 -3.22 -1.06 -18.41
CA GLN A 176 -4.32 -0.13 -18.18
C GLN A 176 -4.59 -0.05 -16.67
N GLY A 177 -4.49 1.15 -16.11
CA GLY A 177 -4.86 1.42 -14.73
C GLY A 177 -6.36 1.57 -14.53
N PRO A 178 -6.84 1.55 -13.28
CA PRO A 178 -8.24 1.82 -12.96
C PRO A 178 -8.61 3.26 -13.33
N TYR A 179 -9.84 3.49 -13.76
CA TYR A 179 -10.31 4.80 -14.19
C TYR A 179 -11.77 5.03 -13.76
N ALA A 180 -12.13 6.28 -13.45
CA ALA A 180 -13.48 6.62 -13.04
C ALA A 180 -14.45 6.80 -14.23
N THR A 181 -13.96 7.39 -15.32
CA THR A 181 -14.75 7.62 -16.54
C THR A 181 -14.01 7.12 -17.78
N GLU A 182 -14.73 6.75 -18.84
CA GLU A 182 -14.09 6.32 -20.10
C GLU A 182 -13.18 7.40 -20.71
N ALA A 183 -13.42 8.68 -20.42
CA ALA A 183 -12.56 9.77 -20.85
C ALA A 183 -11.17 9.73 -20.16
N ASP A 184 -11.10 9.25 -18.92
CA ASP A 184 -9.87 9.16 -18.13
C ASP A 184 -9.02 7.95 -18.49
N LYS A 185 -9.60 6.96 -19.17
CA LYS A 185 -8.98 5.67 -19.48
C LYS A 185 -7.60 5.81 -20.11
N ALA A 186 -7.48 6.66 -21.14
CA ALA A 186 -6.24 6.85 -21.87
C ALA A 186 -5.10 7.45 -21.02
N GLY A 187 -5.45 8.19 -19.96
CA GLY A 187 -4.49 8.81 -19.04
C GLY A 187 -4.21 7.97 -17.79
N SER A 188 -4.81 6.78 -17.65
CA SER A 188 -4.67 5.94 -16.47
C SER A 188 -3.82 4.71 -16.75
N ILE A 189 -2.59 4.70 -16.25
CA ILE A 189 -1.60 3.67 -16.55
C ILE A 189 -0.92 3.19 -15.26
N ILE A 190 -0.72 1.88 -15.18
CA ILE A 190 0.15 1.24 -14.20
C ILE A 190 1.45 0.84 -14.89
N ALA A 191 2.58 1.21 -14.31
CA ALA A 191 3.91 0.71 -14.65
C ALA A 191 4.36 -0.30 -13.59
N LYS A 192 4.39 -1.57 -13.98
CA LYS A 192 4.98 -2.68 -13.19
C LYS A 192 6.46 -2.75 -13.47
N VAL A 193 7.27 -2.56 -12.45
CA VAL A 193 8.73 -2.61 -12.54
C VAL A 193 9.20 -4.02 -12.21
N LEU A 194 9.97 -4.60 -13.12
CA LEU A 194 10.57 -5.91 -12.97
C LEU A 194 12.07 -5.78 -12.75
N ASP A 195 12.60 -6.50 -11.78
CA ASP A 195 14.04 -6.59 -11.55
C ASP A 195 14.76 -7.38 -12.65
N GLY A 196 16.09 -7.50 -12.55
CA GLY A 196 16.90 -8.24 -13.52
C GLY A 196 16.59 -9.74 -13.62
N ALA A 197 15.85 -10.30 -12.65
CA ALA A 197 15.37 -11.68 -12.68
C ALA A 197 13.95 -11.79 -13.27
N GLY A 198 13.32 -10.66 -13.62
CA GLY A 198 11.94 -10.61 -14.10
C GLY A 198 10.90 -10.70 -13.00
N THR A 199 11.27 -10.45 -11.74
CA THR A 199 10.32 -10.40 -10.61
C THR A 199 9.74 -9.00 -10.51
N GLU A 200 8.42 -8.89 -10.37
CA GLU A 200 7.78 -7.60 -10.10
C GLU A 200 8.15 -7.13 -8.68
N VAL A 201 8.78 -5.95 -8.60
CA VAL A 201 9.32 -5.40 -7.35
C VAL A 201 8.74 -4.05 -7.00
N ALA A 202 8.11 -3.35 -7.93
CA ALA A 202 7.42 -2.09 -7.66
C ALA A 202 6.29 -1.84 -8.64
N VAL A 203 5.33 -1.05 -8.18
CA VAL A 203 4.18 -0.60 -8.96
C VAL A 203 4.12 0.92 -8.86
N ILE A 204 4.07 1.58 -10.01
CA ILE A 204 3.85 3.02 -10.12
C ILE A 204 2.58 3.24 -10.92
N PHE A 205 1.66 4.01 -10.36
CA PHE A 205 0.41 4.40 -11.00
C PHE A 205 0.39 5.89 -11.28
N ASN A 206 -0.18 6.25 -12.42
CA ASN A 206 -0.49 7.62 -12.78
C ASN A 206 -1.85 7.63 -13.50
N GLY A 207 -2.83 8.35 -12.97
CA GLY A 207 -4.15 8.41 -13.58
C GLY A 207 -5.23 8.99 -12.69
N ASN A 208 -6.44 9.14 -13.24
CA ASN A 208 -7.57 9.75 -12.55
C ASN A 208 -8.46 8.71 -11.86
N TYR A 209 -7.88 8.00 -10.88
CA TYR A 209 -8.59 7.08 -9.99
C TYR A 209 -7.96 7.13 -8.61
N GLY A 210 -8.76 7.49 -7.61
CA GLY A 210 -8.36 7.49 -6.21
C GLY A 210 -9.26 6.58 -5.40
N ASP A 211 -8.70 5.45 -4.92
CA ASP A 211 -9.32 4.60 -3.92
C ASP A 211 -8.33 4.31 -2.80
N GLY A 212 -8.73 4.60 -1.56
CA GLY A 212 -7.88 4.49 -0.40
C GLY A 212 -8.71 4.36 0.86
N THR A 213 -8.74 3.15 1.42
CA THR A 213 -9.28 2.95 2.77
C THR A 213 -8.14 3.14 3.76
N ALA A 214 -8.27 4.14 4.63
CA ALA A 214 -7.32 4.35 5.70
C ALA A 214 -7.79 3.70 7.00
N GLY A 215 -6.86 3.10 7.74
CA GLY A 215 -7.08 2.54 9.07
C GLY A 215 -6.21 3.21 10.13
N LEU A 216 -6.48 2.94 11.40
CA LEU A 216 -5.61 3.38 12.48
C LEU A 216 -4.41 2.42 12.58
N VAL A 217 -3.19 2.96 12.54
CA VAL A 217 -1.94 2.20 12.64
C VAL A 217 -0.99 2.85 13.63
N ASP A 218 -0.19 2.05 14.31
CA ASP A 218 1.02 2.51 14.98
C ASP A 218 2.20 2.31 14.04
N ARG A 219 2.78 3.41 13.56
CA ARG A 219 3.83 3.40 12.53
C ARG A 219 5.20 3.61 13.13
N THR A 220 6.12 2.70 12.81
CA THR A 220 7.56 2.92 13.00
C THR A 220 8.21 3.25 11.66
N ILE A 221 8.84 4.43 11.57
CA ILE A 221 9.57 4.85 10.37
C ILE A 221 11.00 4.30 10.46
N LEU A 222 11.41 3.54 9.44
CA LEU A 222 12.74 2.94 9.33
C LEU A 222 13.67 3.79 8.47
N ASP A 223 13.14 4.42 7.42
CA ASP A 223 13.85 5.36 6.55
C ASP A 223 12.85 6.36 5.95
N ARG A 224 13.34 7.56 5.63
CA ARG A 224 12.58 8.57 4.91
C ARG A 224 13.50 9.51 4.15
N ALA A 225 13.01 10.05 3.04
CA ALA A 225 13.68 11.11 2.30
C ALA A 225 12.69 11.86 1.41
N VAL A 226 12.91 13.15 1.20
CA VAL A 226 12.10 13.96 0.28
C VAL A 226 12.32 13.49 -1.16
N VAL A 227 11.23 13.32 -1.91
CA VAL A 227 11.28 13.11 -3.36
C VAL A 227 11.31 14.50 -4.02
N PRO A 228 12.45 14.94 -4.58
CA PRO A 228 12.61 16.32 -5.01
C PRO A 228 11.75 16.67 -6.23
N GLY A 229 11.54 15.71 -7.14
CA GLY A 229 10.85 15.91 -8.41
C GLY A 229 9.32 15.83 -8.34
N VAL A 230 8.73 15.62 -7.16
CA VAL A 230 7.27 15.51 -7.00
C VAL A 230 6.80 16.40 -5.86
N ARG A 231 5.63 17.01 -6.06
CA ARG A 231 4.86 17.73 -5.05
C ARG A 231 3.40 17.30 -5.17
N ASP A 232 2.71 17.30 -4.05
CA ASP A 232 1.25 17.22 -4.09
C ASP A 232 0.69 18.52 -4.66
N ASN A 233 -0.49 18.48 -5.29
CA ASN A 233 -1.18 19.66 -5.82
C ASN A 233 -1.42 20.76 -4.78
N SER A 234 -1.50 20.40 -3.49
CA SER A 234 -1.57 21.37 -2.39
C SER A 234 -0.25 22.12 -2.13
N GLY A 235 0.84 21.74 -2.80
CA GLY A 235 2.19 22.21 -2.54
C GLY A 235 2.93 21.41 -1.47
N GLU A 236 2.27 20.43 -0.83
CA GLU A 236 2.86 19.59 0.20
C GLU A 236 4.07 18.80 -0.33
N LEU A 237 5.08 18.64 0.53
CA LEU A 237 6.20 17.76 0.28
C LEU A 237 5.72 16.31 0.15
N VAL A 238 6.38 15.61 -0.77
CA VAL A 238 6.20 14.19 -1.01
C VAL A 238 7.50 13.51 -0.61
N GLU A 239 7.38 12.43 0.15
CA GLU A 239 8.50 11.70 0.71
C GLU A 239 8.43 10.23 0.34
N PHE A 240 9.60 9.69 0.06
CA PHE A 240 9.89 8.28 0.17
C PHE A 240 9.86 7.90 1.65
N GLY A 241 9.26 6.76 1.97
CA GLY A 241 9.28 6.17 3.30
C GLY A 241 9.44 4.66 3.25
N PHE A 242 10.21 4.11 4.18
CA PHE A 242 10.17 2.69 4.54
C PHE A 242 9.73 2.58 6.00
N SER A 243 8.65 1.85 6.27
CA SER A 243 8.02 1.80 7.58
C SER A 243 7.38 0.46 7.89
N SER A 244 7.19 0.17 9.17
CA SER A 244 6.36 -0.91 9.66
C SER A 244 5.10 -0.34 10.32
N ASN A 245 3.94 -0.85 9.93
CA ASN A 245 2.64 -0.45 10.47
C ASN A 245 2.04 -1.60 11.28
N GLN A 246 1.86 -1.40 12.59
CA GLN A 246 1.03 -2.28 13.40
C GLN A 246 -0.41 -1.77 13.35
N LEU A 247 -1.32 -2.58 12.80
CA LEU A 247 -2.75 -2.25 12.81
C LEU A 247 -3.23 -2.03 14.25
N GLN A 248 -4.11 -1.05 14.45
CA GLN A 248 -4.74 -0.78 15.74
C GLN A 248 -6.24 -1.07 15.62
N TYR A 249 -6.84 -1.62 16.68
CA TYR A 249 -8.29 -1.67 16.75
C TYR A 249 -8.83 -0.24 16.90
N ILE A 250 -9.86 0.07 16.10
CA ILE A 250 -10.59 1.33 16.25
C ILE A 250 -11.61 1.11 17.38
N PRO A 251 -11.50 1.82 18.51
CA PRO A 251 -12.48 1.71 19.57
C PRO A 251 -13.84 2.18 19.03
N TYR A 252 -14.87 1.36 19.22
CA TYR A 252 -16.23 1.77 18.90
C TYR A 252 -16.77 2.65 20.02
N GLU A 253 -17.21 3.86 19.67
CA GLU A 253 -17.72 4.86 20.62
C GLU A 253 -19.26 4.89 20.73
N GLY A 254 -19.97 4.04 19.97
CA GLY A 254 -21.44 3.98 20.03
C GLY A 254 -21.98 3.16 21.22
N PRO A 255 -23.31 3.19 21.47
CA PRO A 255 -23.91 2.33 22.48
C PRO A 255 -23.73 0.85 22.07
N PRO A 256 -23.42 -0.04 23.02
CA PRO A 256 -23.35 -1.46 22.74
C PRO A 256 -24.72 -1.97 22.28
N TYR A 257 -24.73 -2.85 21.28
CA TYR A 257 -25.91 -3.57 20.85
C TYR A 257 -25.67 -5.09 20.89
N GLU A 258 -26.74 -5.86 20.96
CA GLU A 258 -26.65 -7.32 21.08
C GLU A 258 -25.91 -7.94 19.88
N GLY A 259 -24.92 -8.80 20.16
CA GLY A 259 -24.04 -9.41 19.14
C GLY A 259 -22.83 -8.55 18.76
N MET A 260 -22.64 -7.38 19.35
CA MET A 260 -21.46 -6.56 19.14
C MET A 260 -20.22 -7.17 19.83
N PRO A 261 -19.06 -7.28 19.15
CA PRO A 261 -17.82 -7.64 19.82
C PRO A 261 -17.48 -6.62 20.90
N SER A 262 -16.94 -7.07 22.04
CA SER A 262 -16.42 -6.17 23.07
C SER A 262 -15.44 -5.17 22.44
N PRO A 263 -15.51 -3.86 22.78
CA PRO A 263 -14.57 -2.87 22.29
C PRO A 263 -13.13 -3.35 22.51
N ARG A 264 -12.36 -3.41 21.43
CA ARG A 264 -10.93 -3.72 21.47
C ARG A 264 -10.17 -2.41 21.30
N SER A 265 -9.12 -2.24 22.08
CA SER A 265 -8.19 -1.12 22.00
C SER A 265 -6.77 -1.64 21.90
N GLY A 266 -5.90 -0.88 21.26
CA GLY A 266 -4.49 -1.25 21.10
C GLY A 266 -4.23 -2.07 19.85
N PRO A 267 -3.07 -2.74 19.77
CA PRO A 267 -2.62 -3.38 18.55
C PRO A 267 -3.56 -4.54 18.18
N ALA A 268 -3.93 -4.58 16.90
CA ALA A 268 -4.57 -5.73 16.31
C ALA A 268 -3.62 -6.95 16.35
N GLU A 269 -4.21 -8.13 16.41
CA GLU A 269 -3.44 -9.38 16.38
C GLU A 269 -2.77 -9.55 15.01
N GLY A 270 -1.51 -9.97 15.01
CA GLY A 270 -0.72 -10.22 13.81
C GLY A 270 0.56 -9.37 13.72
N PRO A 271 1.48 -9.77 12.85
CA PRO A 271 2.74 -9.05 12.65
C PRO A 271 2.50 -7.71 11.96
N PRO A 272 3.42 -6.74 12.12
CA PRO A 272 3.31 -5.47 11.41
C PRO A 272 3.47 -5.68 9.90
N THR A 273 2.78 -4.84 9.13
CA THR A 273 2.94 -4.78 7.67
C THR A 273 4.07 -3.81 7.33
N TYR A 274 4.97 -4.21 6.43
CA TYR A 274 6.05 -3.34 5.95
C TYR A 274 5.63 -2.65 4.66
N ILE A 275 5.87 -1.36 4.58
CA ILE A 275 5.52 -0.53 3.42
C ILE A 275 6.73 0.31 3.04
N MET A 276 7.11 0.22 1.76
CA MET A 276 8.10 1.08 1.14
C MET A 276 7.43 1.79 -0.04
N ASP A 277 7.21 3.09 0.08
CA ASP A 277 6.41 3.85 -0.90
C ASP A 277 6.75 5.34 -0.91
N VAL A 278 6.04 6.06 -1.77
CA VAL A 278 6.08 7.51 -1.88
C VAL A 278 4.71 8.07 -1.54
N ARG A 279 4.66 8.98 -0.56
CA ARG A 279 3.42 9.55 -0.04
C ARG A 279 3.61 10.98 0.44
N ARG A 280 2.52 11.66 0.78
CA ARG A 280 2.53 13.00 1.38
C ARG A 280 3.21 12.96 2.76
N SER A 281 4.01 13.98 3.09
CA SER A 281 4.70 14.08 4.39
C SER A 281 3.77 13.98 5.60
N SER A 282 2.55 14.52 5.48
CA SER A 282 1.51 14.48 6.50
C SER A 282 0.97 13.08 6.78
N GLU A 283 1.10 12.16 5.83
CA GLU A 283 0.73 10.74 5.97
C GLU A 283 1.89 9.87 6.49
N LEU A 284 3.14 10.37 6.45
CA LEU A 284 4.33 9.66 6.92
C LEU A 284 4.76 10.13 8.31
N LYS A 285 3.89 9.86 9.31
CA LYS A 285 4.10 10.20 10.73
C LYS A 285 4.34 8.93 11.55
N ALA A 286 5.34 8.97 12.44
CA ALA A 286 5.56 7.91 13.41
C ALA A 286 4.49 7.94 14.51
N GLY A 287 4.25 6.80 15.14
CA GLY A 287 3.25 6.62 16.18
C GLY A 287 1.85 6.32 15.64
N VAL A 288 0.88 6.36 16.55
CA VAL A 288 -0.53 6.07 16.26
C VAL A 288 -1.14 7.18 15.40
N SER A 289 -1.48 6.85 14.16
CA SER A 289 -2.04 7.78 13.19
C SER A 289 -2.83 7.03 12.10
N SER A 290 -3.47 7.79 11.21
CA SER A 290 -4.03 7.21 10.00
C SER A 290 -2.94 6.53 9.15
N SER A 291 -3.26 5.39 8.56
CA SER A 291 -2.39 4.71 7.59
C SER A 291 -2.09 5.55 6.36
N GLY A 292 -2.93 6.56 6.09
CA GLY A 292 -2.90 7.36 4.88
C GLY A 292 -3.53 6.62 3.70
N THR A 293 -3.51 7.28 2.55
CA THR A 293 -4.01 6.73 1.28
C THR A 293 -2.90 6.24 0.38
N ASN A 294 -1.64 6.65 0.65
CA ASN A 294 -0.49 6.43 -0.23
C ASN A 294 -0.71 7.01 -1.64
N GLN A 295 -1.53 8.05 -1.72
CA GLN A 295 -1.85 8.77 -2.95
C GLN A 295 -1.32 10.19 -2.86
N VAL A 296 -0.70 10.62 -3.95
CA VAL A 296 -0.26 12.00 -4.17
C VAL A 296 -1.14 12.57 -5.26
N ARG A 297 -1.81 13.70 -5.00
CA ARG A 297 -2.55 14.41 -6.04
C ARG A 297 -1.57 15.14 -6.91
N VAL A 298 -1.65 14.89 -8.21
CA VAL A 298 -0.84 15.54 -9.25
C VAL A 298 -1.77 16.24 -10.26
N PRO A 299 -1.29 17.18 -11.08
CA PRO A 299 -2.15 17.98 -11.95
C PRO A 299 -3.13 17.18 -12.82
N ASN A 300 -2.76 16.00 -13.29
CA ASN A 300 -3.60 15.14 -14.13
C ASN A 300 -4.27 13.97 -13.37
N GLY A 301 -4.26 13.96 -12.04
CA GLY A 301 -4.97 12.97 -11.23
C GLY A 301 -4.22 12.55 -9.98
N ILE A 302 -3.98 11.26 -9.87
CA ILE A 302 -3.38 10.61 -8.71
C ILE A 302 -2.12 9.86 -9.16
N MET A 303 -1.06 10.03 -8.38
CA MET A 303 0.13 9.21 -8.43
C MET A 303 0.19 8.32 -7.18
N SER A 304 0.54 7.05 -7.35
CA SER A 304 1.04 6.21 -6.28
C SER A 304 2.28 5.46 -6.74
N ALA A 305 3.24 5.23 -5.84
CA ALA A 305 4.45 4.49 -6.14
C ALA A 305 4.88 3.71 -4.91
N TYR A 306 4.88 2.39 -5.01
CA TYR A 306 5.20 1.51 -3.89
C TYR A 306 5.94 0.25 -4.34
N VAL A 307 6.72 -0.29 -3.42
CA VAL A 307 7.40 -1.57 -3.58
C VAL A 307 6.41 -2.71 -3.35
N GLN A 308 6.44 -3.67 -4.26
CA GLN A 308 5.66 -4.90 -4.13
C GLN A 308 6.51 -5.93 -3.38
N PHE A 309 6.20 -6.14 -2.10
CA PHE A 309 6.73 -7.30 -1.39
C PHE A 309 5.99 -8.56 -1.82
N ASP A 310 6.70 -9.70 -1.78
CA ASP A 310 6.16 -11.01 -2.09
C ASP A 310 4.99 -11.35 -1.16
N SER A 311 3.77 -11.36 -1.69
CA SER A 311 2.56 -11.59 -0.91
C SER A 311 2.45 -13.01 -0.34
N THR A 312 3.26 -13.95 -0.83
CA THR A 312 3.35 -15.29 -0.25
C THR A 312 4.19 -15.30 1.03
N LYS A 313 5.01 -14.26 1.23
CA LYS A 313 5.82 -14.03 2.43
C LYS A 313 5.17 -12.92 3.24
N ASN A 314 4.12 -13.27 3.98
CA ASN A 314 3.45 -12.35 4.89
C ASN A 314 3.70 -12.79 6.35
N PRO A 315 4.44 -12.02 7.16
CA PRO A 315 4.99 -10.68 6.86
C PRO A 315 6.21 -10.75 5.92
N ALA A 316 6.44 -9.67 5.15
CA ALA A 316 7.59 -9.57 4.23
C ALA A 316 8.93 -9.80 4.93
N PHE A 317 9.01 -9.41 6.21
CA PHE A 317 10.14 -9.66 7.09
C PHE A 317 9.64 -10.31 8.38
N ALA A 318 10.30 -11.40 8.79
CA ALA A 318 9.94 -12.12 10.02
C ALA A 318 10.16 -11.27 11.28
N THR A 319 11.12 -10.34 11.26
CA THR A 319 11.45 -9.48 12.41
C THR A 319 11.83 -8.06 11.95
N PRO A 320 11.72 -7.05 12.84
CA PRO A 320 12.24 -5.71 12.57
C PRO A 320 13.75 -5.68 12.29
N ALA A 321 14.52 -6.59 12.87
CA ALA A 321 15.96 -6.74 12.58
C ALA A 321 16.18 -7.17 11.13
N ALA A 322 15.42 -8.16 10.64
CA ALA A 322 15.52 -8.60 9.25
C ALA A 322 15.16 -7.49 8.25
N ALA A 323 14.18 -6.64 8.57
CA ALA A 323 13.86 -5.47 7.76
C ALA A 323 15.02 -4.46 7.72
N LYS A 324 15.69 -4.22 8.86
CA LYS A 324 16.88 -3.36 8.93
C LYS A 324 18.06 -3.95 8.18
N ASP A 325 18.28 -5.27 8.26
CA ASP A 325 19.34 -5.95 7.51
C ASP A 325 19.09 -5.84 6.00
N TRP A 326 17.83 -5.98 5.56
CA TRP A 326 17.45 -5.80 4.17
C TRP A 326 17.72 -4.39 3.65
N MET A 327 17.65 -3.35 4.49
CA MET A 327 18.03 -1.98 4.10
C MET A 327 19.53 -1.86 3.72
N GLY A 328 20.37 -2.80 4.16
CA GLY A 328 21.77 -2.89 3.73
C GLY A 328 21.96 -3.55 2.36
N SER A 329 20.90 -4.05 1.73
CA SER A 329 20.99 -4.78 0.46
C SER A 329 21.08 -3.84 -0.75
N THR A 330 21.67 -4.36 -1.84
CA THR A 330 21.68 -3.69 -3.14
C THR A 330 20.26 -3.43 -3.66
N GLN A 331 19.33 -4.38 -3.44
CA GLN A 331 17.95 -4.23 -3.90
C GLN A 331 17.25 -3.06 -3.21
N TYR A 332 17.45 -2.88 -1.89
CA TYR A 332 16.93 -1.73 -1.17
C TYR A 332 17.45 -0.41 -1.75
N ALA A 333 18.77 -0.32 -1.95
CA ALA A 333 19.39 0.88 -2.52
C ALA A 333 18.86 1.21 -3.92
N GLN A 334 18.66 0.19 -4.76
CA GLN A 334 18.07 0.32 -6.09
C GLN A 334 16.63 0.83 -6.05
N LEU A 335 15.77 0.23 -5.22
CA LEU A 335 14.38 0.65 -5.03
C LEU A 335 14.28 2.08 -4.49
N LYS A 336 15.08 2.40 -3.46
CA LYS A 336 15.12 3.74 -2.87
C LYS A 336 15.55 4.79 -3.91
N SER A 337 16.62 4.51 -4.67
CA SER A 337 17.10 5.39 -5.73
C SER A 337 16.03 5.62 -6.81
N MET A 338 15.37 4.55 -7.26
CA MET A 338 14.28 4.63 -8.23
C MET A 338 13.12 5.50 -7.73
N LEU A 339 12.64 5.28 -6.50
CA LEU A 339 11.54 6.07 -5.93
C LEU A 339 11.94 7.55 -5.72
N LEU A 340 13.17 7.82 -5.31
CA LEU A 340 13.68 9.20 -5.18
C LEU A 340 13.88 9.90 -6.53
N SER A 341 14.01 9.13 -7.62
CA SER A 341 14.15 9.67 -8.98
C SER A 341 12.82 10.07 -9.62
N LEU A 342 11.68 9.81 -8.96
CA LEU A 342 10.37 10.23 -9.46
C LEU A 342 10.36 11.72 -9.72
N ASN A 343 9.90 12.07 -10.92
CA ASN A 343 9.80 13.44 -11.37
C ASN A 343 8.50 13.64 -12.14
N TYR A 344 7.72 14.62 -11.70
CA TYR A 344 6.49 15.07 -12.34
C TYR A 344 6.72 16.43 -13.01
N LYS A 345 6.19 16.63 -14.22
CA LYS A 345 6.31 17.88 -14.99
C LYS A 345 4.95 18.39 -15.43
#